data_AF-A0A958RQL6-F1
#
_entry.id   AF-A0A958RQL6-F1
#
_cell.length_a   1.000
_cell.length_b   1.000
_cell.length_c   1.000
_cell.angle_alpha   90.00
_cell.angle_beta   90.00
_cell.angle_gamma   90.00
#
_symmetry.space_group_name_H-M   'P 1'
#
loop_
_entity.id
_entity.type
_entity.pdbx_description
1 polymer ?
#
loop_
_entity_poly.entity_id
_entity_poly.type
_entity_poly.pdbx_seq_one_letter_code
_entity_poly.pdbx_strand_id
1 'polypeptide(L)' 'FCGNNLEKILIPESVNLLEGHAFDNNPLNRIVIPSKVVIERYALPEGFVNLYENNSLESGEYELINYNWVRSAEYP' A
#
# COMPACT_ATOMS: atom_id res chain seq x y z
N PHE A 1 -12.32 5.42 3.02
CA PHE A 1 -12.64 4.06 2.53
C PHE A 1 -12.43 2.99 3.60
N CYS A 2 -12.41 3.35 4.89
CA CYS A 2 -12.28 2.40 5.99
C CYS A 2 -13.43 1.38 6.02
N GLY A 3 -13.15 0.11 6.30
CA GLY A 3 -14.16 -0.92 6.59
C GLY A 3 -14.96 -1.36 5.36
N ASN A 4 -14.29 -1.58 4.23
CA ASN A 4 -14.92 -2.08 3.00
C ASN A 4 -14.27 -3.41 2.58
N ASN A 5 -14.69 -3.93 1.41
CA ASN A 5 -14.15 -5.15 0.82
C ASN A 5 -13.19 -4.85 -0.33
N LEU A 6 -12.38 -3.79 -0.21
CA LEU A 6 -11.39 -3.47 -1.23
C LEU A 6 -10.25 -4.49 -1.16
N GLU A 7 -10.05 -5.22 -2.25
CA GLU A 7 -8.90 -6.12 -2.40
C GLU A 7 -7.70 -5.45 -3.06
N LYS A 8 -7.97 -4.43 -3.89
CA LYS A 8 -6.97 -3.77 -4.73
C LYS A 8 -7.20 -2.27 -4.76
N ILE A 9 -6.12 -1.51 -4.70
CA ILE A 9 -6.17 -0.05 -4.86
C ILE A 9 -5.07 0.43 -5.81
N LEU A 10 -5.40 1.48 -6.55
CA LEU A 10 -4.49 2.27 -7.37
C LEU A 10 -4.46 3.67 -6.78
N ILE A 11 -3.33 4.08 -6.23
CA ILE A 11 -3.11 5.45 -5.77
C ILE A 11 -2.66 6.27 -6.98
N PRO A 12 -3.39 7.34 -7.37
CA PRO A 12 -2.98 8.19 -8.49
C PRO A 12 -1.70 8.97 -8.19
N GLU A 13 -0.92 9.28 -9.23
CA GLU A 13 0.31 10.11 -9.18
C GLU A 13 0.12 11.49 -8.55
N SER A 14 -1.11 12.02 -8.53
CA SER A 14 -1.42 13.32 -7.91
C SER A 14 -1.58 13.25 -6.39
N VAL A 15 -1.65 12.06 -5.80
CA VAL A 15 -1.86 11.88 -4.35
C VAL A 15 -0.52 11.91 -3.64
N ASN A 16 -0.34 12.92 -2.79
CA ASN A 16 0.87 13.08 -1.99
C ASN A 16 0.70 12.61 -0.53
N LEU A 17 -0.55 12.45 -0.06
CA LEU A 17 -0.88 12.13 1.32
C LEU A 17 -2.05 11.14 1.38
N LEU A 18 -1.88 10.09 2.17
CA LEU A 18 -2.94 9.22 2.64
C LEU A 18 -3.14 9.45 4.13
N GLU A 19 -4.27 10.06 4.49
CA GLU A 19 -4.62 10.36 5.87
C GLU A 19 -4.87 9.09 6.69
N GLY A 20 -4.76 9.22 8.02
CA GLY A 20 -4.97 8.11 8.94
C GLY A 20 -6.29 7.38 8.69
N HIS A 21 -6.24 6.06 8.72
CA HIS A 21 -7.37 5.17 8.44
C HIS A 21 -8.01 5.26 7.04
N ALA A 22 -7.39 5.92 6.05
CA ALA A 22 -7.97 6.09 4.71
C ALA A 22 -8.51 4.78 4.08
N PHE A 23 -7.72 3.71 4.14
CA PHE A 23 -8.06 2.37 3.65
C PHE A 23 -7.95 1.27 4.71
N ASP A 24 -8.00 1.65 5.99
CA ASP A 24 -7.98 0.69 7.10
C ASP A 24 -9.14 -0.31 7.02
N ASN A 25 -8.97 -1.49 7.62
CA ASN A 25 -9.99 -2.55 7.64
C ASN A 25 -10.52 -2.90 6.24
N ASN A 26 -9.62 -3.04 5.26
CA ASN A 26 -9.90 -3.61 3.94
C ASN A 26 -9.02 -4.85 3.70
N PRO A 27 -9.53 -5.90 3.02
CA PRO A 27 -8.77 -7.11 2.70
C PRO A 27 -7.80 -6.88 1.51
N LEU A 28 -6.99 -5.82 1.58
CA LEU A 28 -6.06 -5.45 0.52
C LEU A 28 -5.02 -6.54 0.31
N ASN A 29 -4.93 -7.04 -0.91
CA ASN A 29 -3.91 -7.98 -1.36
C ASN A 29 -3.04 -7.41 -2.49
N ARG A 30 -3.40 -6.26 -3.06
CA ARG A 30 -2.61 -5.55 -4.08
C ARG A 30 -2.70 -4.04 -3.94
N ILE A 31 -1.56 -3.37 -3.99
CA ILE A 31 -1.45 -1.91 -3.91
C ILE A 31 -0.52 -1.44 -5.03
N VAL A 32 -1.03 -0.54 -5.88
CA VAL A 32 -0.19 0.23 -6.82
C VAL A 32 -0.06 1.64 -6.25
N ILE A 33 1.17 2.06 -5.97
CA ILE A 33 1.47 3.34 -5.31
C ILE A 33 2.57 4.11 -6.05
N PRO A 34 2.45 5.45 -6.19
CA PRO A 34 3.53 6.31 -6.65
C PRO A 34 4.70 6.37 -5.67
N SER A 35 5.78 7.03 -6.07
CA SER A 35 6.92 7.24 -5.18
C SER A 35 6.66 8.35 -4.17
N LYS A 36 7.23 8.24 -2.97
CA LYS A 36 7.23 9.31 -1.94
C LYS A 36 5.84 9.77 -1.48
N VAL A 37 4.85 8.88 -1.50
CA VAL A 37 3.54 9.16 -0.88
C VAL A 37 3.71 9.17 0.62
N VAL A 38 3.23 10.22 1.29
CA VAL A 38 3.18 10.27 2.76
C VAL A 38 2.00 9.43 3.24
N ILE A 39 2.27 8.46 4.10
CA ILE A 39 1.26 7.54 4.62
C ILE A 39 1.14 7.77 6.12
N GLU A 40 -0.03 8.22 6.57
CA GLU A 40 -0.28 8.34 8.00
C GLU A 40 -0.64 6.99 8.64
N ARG A 41 -0.57 6.96 9.97
CA ARG A 41 -0.81 5.76 10.77
C ARG A 41 -2.15 5.11 10.39
N TYR A 42 -2.12 3.80 10.16
CA TYR A 42 -3.29 2.99 9.79
C TYR A 42 -3.95 3.34 8.46
N ALA A 43 -3.38 4.24 7.64
CA ALA A 43 -3.95 4.52 6.32
C ALA A 43 -3.96 3.29 5.40
N LEU A 44 -2.93 2.44 5.53
CA LEU A 44 -2.72 1.19 4.81
C LEU A 44 -2.21 0.10 5.76
N PRO A 45 -2.24 -1.20 5.36
CA PRO A 45 -1.75 -2.29 6.17
C PRO A 45 -0.29 -2.08 6.62
N GLU A 46 -0.01 -2.29 7.90
CA GLU A 46 1.32 -2.01 8.49
C GLU A 46 2.46 -2.76 7.78
N GLY A 47 2.24 -4.04 7.42
CA GLY A 47 3.22 -4.82 6.67
C GLY A 47 3.58 -4.22 5.31
N PHE A 48 2.62 -3.58 4.63
CA PHE A 48 2.87 -2.87 3.38
C PHE A 48 3.64 -1.58 3.64
N VAL A 49 3.22 -0.78 4.62
CA VAL A 49 3.87 0.51 4.95
C VAL A 49 5.34 0.28 5.29
N ASN A 50 5.64 -0.70 6.12
CA ASN A 50 7.01 -1.06 6.48
C ASN A 50 7.85 -1.45 5.26
N LEU A 51 7.28 -2.23 4.33
CA LEU A 51 7.99 -2.60 3.10
C LEU A 51 8.25 -1.37 2.22
N TYR A 52 7.23 -0.52 2.01
CA TYR A 52 7.33 0.67 1.17
C TYR A 52 8.38 1.65 1.70
N GLU A 53 8.41 1.87 3.01
CA GLU A 53 9.42 2.70 3.69
C GLU A 53 10.83 2.09 3.58
N ASN A 54 10.97 0.78 3.83
CA ASN A 54 12.25 0.08 3.71
C ASN A 54 12.75 0.03 2.26
N ASN A 55 11.85 0.05 1.29
CA ASN A 55 12.17 0.11 -0.14
C ASN A 55 12.28 1.54 -0.66
N SER A 56 12.79 2.47 0.16
CA SER A 56 13.07 3.86 -0.24
C SER A 56 11.89 4.63 -0.84
N LEU A 57 10.64 4.26 -0.48
CA LEU A 57 9.40 4.86 -1.00
C LEU A 57 9.30 4.79 -2.53
N GLU A 58 9.80 3.71 -3.13
CA GLU A 58 9.76 3.52 -4.58
C GLU A 58 8.33 3.28 -5.08
N SER A 59 8.01 3.85 -6.25
CA SER A 59 6.76 3.54 -6.93
C SER A 59 6.73 2.07 -7.35
N GLY A 60 5.54 1.49 -7.37
CA GLY A 60 5.37 0.18 -7.97
C GLY A 60 4.08 -0.49 -7.57
N GLU A 61 4.04 -1.76 -7.95
CA GLU A 61 3.01 -2.71 -7.56
C GLU A 61 3.54 -3.60 -6.45
N TYR A 62 2.71 -3.77 -5.43
CA TYR A 62 2.99 -4.57 -4.25
C TYR A 62 1.84 -5.55 -4.05
N GLU A 63 2.19 -6.79 -3.70
CA GLU A 63 1.24 -7.88 -3.51
C GLU A 63 1.49 -8.59 -2.19
N LEU A 64 0.40 -9.05 -1.56
CA LEU A 64 0.43 -9.84 -0.33
C LEU A 64 0.49 -11.32 -0.69
N ILE A 65 1.64 -11.96 -0.46
CA ILE A 65 1.87 -13.38 -0.75
C ILE A 65 2.22 -14.09 0.56
N ASN A 66 1.47 -15.14 0.91
CA ASN A 66 1.69 -15.91 2.13
C ASN A 66 1.85 -15.02 3.39
N TYR A 67 0.94 -14.05 3.55
CA TYR A 67 0.94 -13.06 4.64
C TYR A 67 2.13 -12.10 4.68
N ASN A 68 2.95 -12.05 3.62
CA ASN A 68 4.08 -11.12 3.50
C ASN A 68 3.89 -10.23 2.27
N TRP A 69 4.04 -8.92 2.44
CA TRP A 69 4.05 -8.00 1.30
C TRP A 69 5.36 -8.14 0.55
N VAL A 70 5.29 -8.14 -0.77
CA VAL A 70 6.43 -8.13 -1.68
C VAL A 70 6.19 -7.14 -2.80
N ARG A 71 7.25 -6.64 -3.43
CA ARG A 71 7.16 -5.85 -4.65
C ARG A 71 7.02 -6.80 -5.85
N SER A 72 5.97 -6.64 -6.67
CA SER A 72 5.66 -7.59 -7.76
C SER A 72 6.76 -7.66 -8.83
N ALA A 73 7.60 -6.64 -8.97
CA ALA A 73 8.75 -6.71 -9.89
C ALA A 73 9.87 -7.67 -9.44
N GLU A 74 9.83 -8.15 -8.19
CA GLU A 74 10.82 -9.05 -7.60
C GLU A 74 10.33 -10.51 -7.55
N TYR A 75 9.12 -10.78 -8.04
CA TYR A 75 8.53 -12.12 -8.07
C TYR A 75 8.00 -12.43 -9.48
N PRO A 76 8.57 -13.42 -10.20
CA PRO A 76 8.10 -13.82 -11.53
C PRO A 76 6.74 -14.53 -11.52
#